data_AF-A0A7T3W0S6-F1
#
_entry.id   AF-A0A7T3W0S6-F1
#
_cell.length_a   1.000
_cell.length_b   1.000
_cell.length_c   1.000
_cell.angle_alpha   90.00
_cell.angle_beta   90.00
_cell.angle_gamma   90.00
#
_symmetry.space_group_name_H-M   'P 1'
#
loop_
_entity.id
_entity.type
_entity.pdbx_description
1 polymer ?
#
loop_
_entity_poly.entity_id
_entity_poly.type
_entity_poly.pdbx_seq_one_letter_code
_entity_poly.pdbx_strand_id
1 'polypeptide(L)'
;MEQSTTVRAETVEKAVKIALTKLNITRDEAQINVISEGKKGLFGFGKQDAIVEVSANQKIDISTLETVMDEPTIEVTKPEVTVQSEAVEEDSLVEEDVVVPVEMIEVAEQEATAETVEQPTTAETKTESETEIDLAAKHELVARYLEDVIRAYGAESTIEVENKRNQLIFNIQTEKSGLIIGKHGKIINALQVLAQVKVHQYDRRRQSIILNIGDYRDRRATVLEQIAERTAKEVLRTKQSVVLDPLPSYERKQIHAYLSKVDHIETHSEGRDPNRYLVVEYKA
;
A
#
# COMPACT_ATOMS: atom_id res chain seq x y z
N MET A 1 29.60 9.18 -3.96
CA MET A 1 30.59 8.13 -3.64
C MET A 1 29.85 7.13 -2.78
N GLU A 2 29.69 5.91 -3.27
CA GLU A 2 29.02 4.81 -2.56
C GLU A 2 29.79 4.54 -1.26
N GLN A 3 29.13 4.61 -0.12
CA GLN A 3 29.75 4.29 1.17
C GLN A 3 29.51 2.80 1.47
N SER A 4 30.11 1.91 0.70
CA SER A 4 30.31 0.53 1.14
C SER A 4 31.67 0.44 1.84
N THR A 5 31.73 -0.31 2.93
CA THR A 5 33.00 -0.56 3.60
C THR A 5 33.16 -2.05 3.90
N THR A 6 34.23 -2.62 3.36
CA THR A 6 34.64 -3.99 3.66
C THR A 6 35.57 -3.98 4.87
N VAL A 7 35.22 -4.75 5.90
CA VAL A 7 36.00 -4.83 7.14
C VAL A 7 36.36 -6.28 7.43
N ARG A 8 37.60 -6.48 7.88
CA ARG A 8 38.14 -7.77 8.32
C ARG A 8 38.32 -7.74 9.84
N ALA A 9 37.82 -8.75 10.54
CA ALA A 9 38.04 -8.90 11.98
C ALA A 9 38.03 -10.38 12.39
N GLU A 10 38.40 -10.67 13.63
CA GLU A 10 38.50 -12.05 14.13
C GLU A 10 37.18 -12.82 14.16
N THR A 11 36.05 -12.11 14.15
CA THR A 11 34.69 -12.66 14.24
C THR A 11 33.75 -11.77 13.44
N VAL A 12 32.68 -12.34 12.88
CA VAL A 12 31.65 -11.60 12.12
C VAL A 12 31.10 -10.42 12.94
N GLU A 13 30.77 -10.64 14.22
CA GLU A 13 30.22 -9.58 15.09
C GLU A 13 31.15 -8.38 15.25
N LYS A 14 32.45 -8.62 15.49
CA LYS A 14 33.45 -7.56 15.56
C LYS A 14 33.56 -6.79 14.24
N ALA A 15 33.57 -7.50 13.11
CA ALA A 15 33.65 -6.87 11.80
C ALA A 15 32.43 -6.00 11.48
N VAL A 16 31.22 -6.48 11.81
CA VAL A 16 29.98 -5.71 11.69
C VAL A 16 30.02 -4.45 12.55
N LYS A 17 30.42 -4.56 13.83
CA LYS A 17 30.49 -3.40 14.73
C LYS A 17 31.45 -2.31 14.23
N ILE A 18 32.62 -2.73 13.73
CA ILE A 18 33.62 -1.81 13.17
C ILE A 18 33.08 -1.15 11.88
N ALA A 19 32.42 -1.92 11.02
CA ALA A 19 31.85 -1.40 9.77
C ALA A 19 30.72 -0.39 10.02
N LEU A 20 29.81 -0.67 10.96
CA LEU A 20 28.74 0.24 11.37
C LEU A 20 29.29 1.55 11.95
N THR A 21 30.31 1.46 12.82
CA THR A 21 30.95 2.64 13.41
C THR A 21 31.63 3.50 12.34
N LYS A 22 32.22 2.87 11.32
CA LYS A 22 32.93 3.55 10.23
C LYS A 22 32.00 4.27 9.27
N LEU A 23 30.78 3.76 9.10
CA LEU A 23 29.73 4.36 8.27
C LEU A 23 28.80 5.31 9.05
N ASN A 24 28.92 5.34 10.39
CA ASN A 24 28.07 6.12 11.29
C ASN A 24 26.56 5.85 11.09
N ILE A 25 26.22 4.59 10.84
CA ILE A 25 24.85 4.10 10.65
C ILE A 25 24.50 3.04 11.70
N THR A 26 23.21 2.88 11.98
CA THR A 26 22.73 1.84 12.89
C THR A 26 22.58 0.49 12.18
N ARG A 27 22.41 -0.60 12.94
CA ARG A 27 22.27 -1.95 12.37
C ARG A 27 21.04 -2.08 11.48
N ASP A 28 19.97 -1.35 11.78
CA ASP A 28 18.69 -1.44 11.08
C ASP A 28 18.70 -0.66 9.74
N GLU A 29 19.70 0.20 9.56
CA GLU A 29 19.94 1.01 8.36
C GLU A 29 21.05 0.42 7.48
N ALA A 30 21.53 -0.78 7.81
CA ALA A 30 22.70 -1.38 7.17
C ALA A 30 22.38 -2.73 6.53
N GLN A 31 22.78 -2.91 5.28
CA GLN A 31 22.83 -4.21 4.64
C GLN A 31 24.18 -4.87 4.93
N ILE A 32 24.15 -6.09 5.45
CA ILE A 32 25.34 -6.82 5.91
C ILE A 32 25.52 -8.06 5.05
N ASN A 33 26.58 -8.07 4.23
CA ASN A 33 26.99 -9.23 3.45
C ASN A 33 28.20 -9.91 4.09
N VAL A 34 28.01 -11.12 4.63
CA VAL A 34 29.09 -11.92 5.20
C VAL A 34 29.79 -12.69 4.08
N ILE A 35 30.99 -12.23 3.69
CA ILE A 35 31.81 -12.85 2.65
C ILE A 35 32.56 -14.07 3.21
N SER A 36 32.97 -13.99 4.48
CA SER A 36 33.61 -15.11 5.18
C SER A 36 33.33 -15.04 6.67
N GLU A 37 32.90 -16.14 7.28
CA GLU A 37 32.61 -16.21 8.72
C GLU A 37 33.88 -16.27 9.60
N GLY A 38 35.04 -16.48 8.97
CA GLY A 38 36.30 -16.75 9.66
C GLY A 38 36.35 -18.16 10.25
N LYS A 39 37.56 -18.68 10.46
CA LYS A 39 37.78 -20.00 11.07
C LYS A 39 38.73 -19.88 12.26
N LYS A 40 38.30 -20.40 13.40
CA LYS A 40 39.10 -20.49 14.62
C LYS A 40 40.05 -21.68 14.48
N GLY A 41 41.31 -21.41 14.15
CA GLY A 41 42.33 -22.44 13.98
C GLY A 41 42.64 -23.22 15.27
N LEU A 42 43.10 -24.46 15.14
CA LEU A 42 43.52 -25.31 16.25
C LEU A 42 44.99 -25.00 16.60
N PHE A 43 45.29 -24.58 17.82
CA PHE A 43 46.63 -24.16 18.28
C PHE A 43 47.29 -23.02 17.49
N GLY A 44 46.50 -22.10 16.93
CA GLY A 44 47.00 -20.93 16.21
C GLY A 44 47.38 -21.17 14.75
N PHE A 45 47.26 -22.41 14.26
CA PHE A 45 47.46 -22.73 12.85
C PHE A 45 46.13 -22.68 12.08
N GLY A 46 46.13 -22.00 10.93
CA GLY A 46 44.97 -21.92 10.03
C GLY A 46 43.86 -20.94 10.46
N LYS A 47 44.18 -19.91 11.26
CA LYS A 47 43.22 -18.85 11.58
C LYS A 47 42.87 -18.07 10.31
N GLN A 48 41.58 -17.93 10.04
CA GLN A 48 41.06 -17.12 8.94
C GLN A 48 40.13 -16.06 9.54
N ASP A 49 40.35 -14.79 9.19
CA ASP A 49 39.53 -13.69 9.67
C ASP A 49 38.16 -13.70 8.99
N ALA A 50 37.15 -13.20 9.70
CA ALA A 50 35.85 -12.91 9.15
C ALA A 50 35.92 -11.66 8.27
N ILE A 51 35.26 -11.71 7.10
CA ILE A 51 35.20 -10.61 6.15
C ILE A 51 33.73 -10.27 5.94
N VAL A 52 33.39 -9.01 6.16
CA VAL A 52 32.02 -8.51 6.07
C VAL A 52 32.01 -7.21 5.27
N GLU A 53 31.09 -7.11 4.33
CA GLU A 53 30.81 -5.88 3.59
C GLU A 53 29.51 -5.27 4.13
N VAL A 54 29.56 -3.98 4.44
CA VAL A 54 28.40 -3.24 4.95
C VAL A 54 28.15 -2.03 4.05
N SER A 55 26.88 -1.85 3.66
CA SER A 55 26.37 -0.70 2.92
C SER A 55 25.15 -0.10 3.62
N ALA A 56 24.94 1.20 3.46
CA ALA A 56 23.74 1.87 3.98
C ALA A 56 22.50 1.53 3.12
N ASN A 57 21.39 1.15 3.76
CA ASN A 57 20.08 1.04 3.13
C ASN A 57 19.58 2.44 2.82
N GLN A 58 19.43 2.79 1.55
CA GLN A 58 18.70 4.00 1.16
C GLN A 58 17.21 3.69 1.28
N LYS A 59 16.62 4.04 2.42
CA LYS A 59 15.16 4.13 2.53
C LYS A 59 14.73 5.32 1.69
N ILE A 60 13.90 5.09 0.68
CA ILE A 60 13.22 6.17 -0.03
C ILE A 60 11.99 6.54 0.81
N ASP A 61 12.10 7.58 1.64
CA ASP A 61 10.95 8.16 2.33
C ASP A 61 9.99 8.76 1.29
N ILE A 62 8.84 8.12 1.11
CA ILE A 62 7.88 8.45 0.05
C ILE A 62 7.02 9.68 0.44
N SER A 63 7.04 10.07 1.72
CA SER A 63 6.22 11.15 2.29
C SER A 63 6.48 12.53 1.67
N THR A 64 7.71 12.79 1.20
CA THR A 64 8.06 14.06 0.54
C THR A 64 7.39 14.22 -0.83
N LEU A 65 6.90 13.15 -1.45
CA LEU A 65 6.22 13.20 -2.75
C LEU A 65 4.71 13.35 -2.62
N GLU A 66 4.14 12.80 -1.55
CA GLU A 66 2.70 12.93 -1.24
C GLU A 66 2.35 14.39 -0.88
N THR A 67 3.26 15.11 -0.21
CA THR A 67 3.02 16.50 0.25
C THR A 67 2.91 17.51 -0.90
N VAL A 68 3.49 17.24 -2.07
CA VAL A 68 3.49 18.18 -3.22
C VAL A 68 2.18 18.10 -4.03
N MET A 69 1.31 17.12 -3.76
CA MET A 69 0.11 16.87 -4.55
C MET A 69 -1.22 17.07 -3.80
N ASP A 70 -1.16 17.30 -2.48
CA ASP A 70 -2.34 17.53 -1.63
C ASP A 70 -2.57 19.03 -1.29
N GLU A 71 -1.73 19.93 -1.79
CA GLU A 71 -1.97 21.37 -1.65
C GLU A 71 -2.90 21.89 -2.76
N PRO A 72 -4.02 22.57 -2.42
CA PRO A 72 -4.73 23.38 -3.39
C PRO A 72 -3.83 24.53 -3.83
N THR A 73 -3.76 24.77 -5.14
CA THR A 73 -3.02 25.85 -5.78
C THR A 73 -3.32 27.20 -5.12
N ILE A 74 -2.44 27.69 -4.25
CA ILE A 74 -2.40 29.10 -3.86
C ILE A 74 -1.24 29.74 -4.61
N GLU A 75 -1.58 30.76 -5.38
CA GLU A 75 -0.67 31.52 -6.23
C GLU A 75 0.55 32.03 -5.47
N VAL A 76 1.69 31.88 -6.13
CA VAL A 76 3.01 32.34 -5.70
C VAL A 76 3.03 33.86 -5.56
N THR A 77 3.29 34.35 -4.34
CA THR A 77 4.15 35.53 -4.15
C THR A 77 5.21 35.23 -3.08
N LYS A 78 6.47 35.43 -3.46
CA LYS A 78 7.70 35.24 -2.67
C LYS A 78 8.22 36.64 -2.28
N PRO A 79 9.18 36.79 -1.35
CA PRO A 79 9.28 36.27 0.02
C PRO A 79 9.50 37.40 1.05
N GLU A 80 9.21 37.16 2.34
CA GLU A 80 10.05 37.73 3.40
C GLU A 80 10.14 36.80 4.63
N VAL A 81 11.31 36.92 5.27
CA VAL A 81 11.98 36.09 6.27
C VAL A 81 11.24 36.03 7.62
N THR A 82 11.39 34.96 8.41
CA THR A 82 11.98 34.98 9.78
C THR A 82 11.78 33.67 10.56
N VAL A 83 12.84 33.31 11.26
CA VAL A 83 13.16 32.12 12.06
C VAL A 83 12.51 32.17 13.46
N GLN A 84 12.16 31.01 14.03
CA GLN A 84 12.26 30.56 15.45
C GLN A 84 11.14 29.54 15.76
N SER A 85 11.44 28.25 15.92
CA SER A 85 11.83 27.53 17.16
C SER A 85 10.74 27.46 18.23
N GLU A 86 10.14 26.28 18.45
CA GLU A 86 9.91 25.71 19.78
C GLU A 86 9.42 24.26 19.69
N ALA A 87 9.93 23.43 20.60
CA ALA A 87 9.64 22.02 20.76
C ALA A 87 8.55 21.83 21.82
N VAL A 88 7.62 20.89 21.65
CA VAL A 88 6.95 20.18 22.76
C VAL A 88 6.54 18.75 22.33
N GLU A 89 7.25 17.80 22.93
CA GLU A 89 6.87 16.51 23.53
C GLU A 89 5.80 15.57 22.96
N GLU A 90 6.21 14.30 23.00
CA GLU A 90 5.45 13.06 22.87
C GLU A 90 4.28 12.97 23.85
N ASP A 91 3.14 12.42 23.40
CA ASP A 91 2.42 11.48 24.23
C ASP A 91 1.87 10.32 23.39
N SER A 92 2.09 9.14 23.94
CA SER A 92 1.84 7.81 23.41
C SER A 92 0.37 7.45 23.52
N LEU A 93 -0.22 6.92 22.44
CA LEU A 93 -1.43 6.09 22.55
C LEU A 93 -1.24 4.80 21.76
N VAL A 94 -1.26 3.73 22.54
CA VAL A 94 -1.31 2.31 22.21
C VAL A 94 -2.38 2.01 21.16
N GLU A 95 -1.99 1.41 20.04
CA GLU A 95 -2.90 0.76 19.08
C GLU A 95 -3.14 -0.70 19.52
N GLU A 96 -4.39 -1.04 19.81
CA GLU A 96 -4.84 -2.43 19.96
C GLU A 96 -5.20 -3.00 18.58
N ASP A 97 -4.51 -4.09 18.23
CA ASP A 97 -4.71 -4.89 17.02
C ASP A 97 -6.12 -5.49 16.94
N VAL A 98 -6.88 -5.12 15.90
CA VAL A 98 -8.03 -5.91 15.43
C VAL A 98 -7.63 -6.66 14.17
N VAL A 99 -7.20 -7.91 14.36
CA VAL A 99 -6.91 -8.85 13.27
C VAL A 99 -8.23 -9.47 12.80
N VAL A 100 -8.64 -9.18 11.56
CA VAL A 100 -9.64 -10.00 10.86
C VAL A 100 -8.96 -10.58 9.61
N PRO A 101 -8.67 -11.88 9.56
CA PRO A 101 -8.19 -12.51 8.34
C PRO A 101 -9.40 -12.77 7.44
N VAL A 102 -9.39 -12.24 6.23
CA VAL A 102 -10.34 -12.66 5.19
C VAL A 102 -9.55 -13.48 4.17
N GLU A 103 -9.68 -14.80 4.29
CA GLU A 103 -9.30 -15.74 3.24
C GLU A 103 -10.09 -15.44 1.96
N MET A 104 -9.37 -15.38 0.85
CA MET A 104 -9.95 -15.26 -0.48
C MET A 104 -10.66 -16.56 -0.86
N ILE A 105 -11.92 -16.46 -1.26
CA ILE A 105 -12.63 -17.54 -1.93
C ILE A 105 -12.49 -17.32 -3.44
N GLU A 106 -11.61 -18.10 -4.08
CA GLU A 106 -11.69 -18.38 -5.51
C GLU A 106 -12.92 -19.26 -5.77
N VAL A 107 -13.73 -18.90 -6.77
CA VAL A 107 -14.80 -19.78 -7.26
C VAL A 107 -14.57 -20.02 -8.75
N ALA A 108 -14.19 -21.26 -9.05
CA ALA A 108 -14.05 -21.81 -10.39
C ALA A 108 -15.43 -21.96 -11.09
N GLU A 109 -15.45 -21.71 -12.39
CA GLU A 109 -16.54 -22.00 -13.30
C GLU A 109 -16.71 -23.51 -13.51
N GLN A 110 -17.95 -24.01 -13.48
CA GLN A 110 -18.37 -25.16 -14.28
C GLN A 110 -19.79 -24.97 -14.82
N GLU A 111 -19.88 -25.04 -16.14
CA GLU A 111 -21.09 -25.18 -16.94
C GLU A 111 -21.78 -26.53 -16.69
N ALA A 112 -23.11 -26.54 -16.69
CA ALA A 112 -23.90 -27.74 -16.98
C ALA A 112 -25.20 -27.36 -17.71
N THR A 113 -25.37 -28.00 -18.86
CA THR A 113 -26.42 -27.86 -19.87
C THR A 113 -27.78 -28.45 -19.46
N ALA A 114 -28.80 -27.77 -19.97
CA ALA A 114 -30.22 -28.06 -20.22
C ALA A 114 -30.75 -29.51 -20.13
N GLU A 115 -31.97 -29.64 -19.60
CA GLU A 115 -33.12 -30.16 -20.38
C GLU A 115 -34.48 -29.73 -19.82
N THR A 116 -35.43 -29.61 -20.75
CA THR A 116 -36.69 -28.84 -20.76
C THR A 116 -37.91 -29.67 -20.35
N VAL A 117 -38.88 -29.07 -19.65
CA VAL A 117 -40.32 -29.31 -19.87
C VAL A 117 -41.10 -28.00 -19.71
N GLU A 118 -41.64 -27.49 -20.81
CA GLU A 118 -42.62 -26.40 -20.86
C GLU A 118 -44.04 -26.92 -20.55
N GLN A 119 -44.87 -26.11 -19.88
CA GLN A 119 -46.00 -25.40 -20.53
C GLN A 119 -46.80 -24.52 -19.54
N PRO A 120 -47.60 -23.56 -20.05
CA PRO A 120 -47.54 -22.16 -19.63
C PRO A 120 -48.69 -21.75 -18.71
N THR A 121 -48.53 -20.64 -18.00
CA THR A 121 -49.66 -19.78 -17.62
C THR A 121 -49.18 -18.33 -17.52
N THR A 122 -49.68 -17.55 -18.46
CA THR A 122 -49.69 -16.09 -18.52
C THR A 122 -50.09 -15.45 -17.19
N ALA A 123 -49.14 -14.76 -16.56
CA ALA A 123 -49.38 -13.65 -15.64
C ALA A 123 -48.08 -12.84 -15.40
N GLU A 124 -47.39 -12.46 -16.48
CA GLU A 124 -46.36 -11.42 -16.40
C GLU A 124 -46.95 -10.05 -16.77
N THR A 125 -46.33 -9.00 -16.26
CA THR A 125 -46.47 -7.55 -16.58
C THR A 125 -46.93 -6.63 -15.44
N LYS A 126 -46.72 -6.96 -14.15
CA LYS A 126 -46.84 -5.93 -13.09
C LYS A 126 -45.75 -5.89 -12.00
N THR A 127 -44.73 -6.75 -12.02
CA THR A 127 -43.86 -6.94 -10.83
C THR A 127 -42.40 -6.47 -10.98
N GLU A 128 -41.90 -6.21 -12.19
CA GLU A 128 -40.49 -5.81 -12.37
C GLU A 128 -40.21 -4.37 -11.88
N SER A 129 -41.15 -3.45 -12.09
CA SER A 129 -40.98 -2.04 -11.71
C SER A 129 -40.95 -1.79 -10.20
N GLU A 130 -41.61 -2.62 -9.38
CA GLU A 130 -41.66 -2.42 -7.93
C GLU A 130 -40.37 -2.91 -7.24
N THR A 131 -39.67 -3.87 -7.84
CA THR A 131 -38.43 -4.47 -7.28
C THR A 131 -37.22 -3.57 -7.51
N GLU A 132 -37.15 -2.85 -8.63
CA GLU A 132 -36.06 -1.90 -8.91
C GLU A 132 -36.15 -0.62 -8.04
N ILE A 133 -37.37 -0.13 -7.76
CA ILE A 133 -37.58 1.06 -6.92
C ILE A 133 -37.17 0.78 -5.46
N ASP A 134 -37.51 -0.39 -4.92
CA ASP A 134 -37.11 -0.80 -3.56
C ASP A 134 -35.59 -0.95 -3.43
N LEU A 135 -34.93 -1.46 -4.47
CA LEU A 135 -33.49 -1.61 -4.47
C LEU A 135 -32.76 -0.27 -4.51
N ALA A 136 -33.21 0.68 -5.34
CA ALA A 136 -32.63 2.02 -5.37
C ALA A 136 -32.72 2.70 -3.99
N ALA A 137 -33.86 2.56 -3.30
CA ALA A 137 -34.03 3.07 -1.94
C ALA A 137 -33.08 2.40 -0.93
N LYS A 138 -32.80 1.10 -1.09
CA LYS A 138 -31.81 0.38 -0.27
C LYS A 138 -30.38 0.85 -0.52
N HIS A 139 -30.00 1.14 -1.76
CA HIS A 139 -28.68 1.70 -2.06
C HIS A 139 -28.50 3.08 -1.42
N GLU A 140 -29.56 3.88 -1.41
CA GLU A 140 -29.58 5.19 -0.74
C GLU A 140 -29.44 5.09 0.79
N LEU A 141 -29.93 4.00 1.40
CA LEU A 141 -29.67 3.72 2.83
C LEU A 141 -28.19 3.45 3.10
N VAL A 142 -27.50 2.79 2.16
CA VAL A 142 -26.04 2.56 2.28
C VAL A 142 -25.28 3.88 2.15
N ALA A 143 -25.66 4.75 1.21
CA ALA A 143 -25.06 6.07 1.06
C ALA A 143 -25.15 6.87 2.38
N ARG A 144 -26.37 6.99 2.94
CA ARG A 144 -26.58 7.65 4.25
C ARG A 144 -25.77 7.04 5.38
N TYR A 145 -25.69 5.72 5.43
CA TYR A 145 -24.86 5.04 6.41
C TYR A 145 -23.37 5.41 6.29
N LEU A 146 -22.84 5.47 5.06
CA LEU A 146 -21.47 5.89 4.82
C LEU A 146 -21.25 7.37 5.19
N GLU A 147 -22.20 8.25 4.88
CA GLU A 147 -22.17 9.66 5.29
C GLU A 147 -22.13 9.79 6.81
N ASP A 148 -22.91 9.00 7.55
CA ASP A 148 -22.90 9.00 9.02
C ASP A 148 -21.56 8.53 9.59
N VAL A 149 -20.96 7.50 8.99
CA VAL A 149 -19.63 7.01 9.38
C VAL A 149 -18.55 8.06 9.10
N ILE A 150 -18.60 8.70 7.92
CA ILE A 150 -17.67 9.77 7.53
C ILE A 150 -17.81 10.99 8.45
N ARG A 151 -19.05 11.35 8.81
CA ARG A 151 -19.34 12.41 9.78
C ARG A 151 -18.79 12.11 11.16
N ALA A 152 -19.01 10.88 11.65
CA ALA A 152 -18.45 10.43 12.93
C ALA A 152 -16.91 10.43 12.94
N TYR A 153 -16.30 10.22 11.77
CA TYR A 153 -14.84 10.30 11.59
C TYR A 153 -14.31 11.75 11.50
N GLY A 154 -15.17 12.75 11.30
CA GLY A 154 -14.81 14.17 11.37
C GLY A 154 -14.80 14.93 10.04
N ALA A 155 -15.42 14.40 8.99
CA ALA A 155 -15.65 15.12 7.73
C ALA A 155 -17.13 15.11 7.34
N GLU A 156 -17.59 16.20 6.74
CA GLU A 156 -18.88 16.22 6.05
C GLU A 156 -18.70 15.73 4.62
N SER A 157 -19.65 14.93 4.14
CA SER A 157 -19.61 14.38 2.78
C SER A 157 -21.00 14.23 2.20
N THR A 158 -21.10 14.39 0.88
CA THR A 158 -22.27 14.02 0.08
C THR A 158 -21.91 12.83 -0.80
N ILE A 159 -22.76 11.82 -0.86
CA ILE A 159 -22.49 10.62 -1.66
C ILE A 159 -23.52 10.47 -2.77
N GLU A 160 -23.04 10.43 -4.02
CA GLU A 160 -23.86 10.13 -5.19
C GLU A 160 -23.71 8.66 -5.58
N VAL A 161 -24.84 7.98 -5.79
CA VAL A 161 -24.87 6.55 -6.14
C VAL A 161 -25.14 6.37 -7.63
N GLU A 162 -24.23 5.70 -8.33
CA GLU A 162 -24.40 5.30 -9.73
C GLU A 162 -24.51 3.77 -9.82
N ASN A 163 -25.67 3.27 -10.26
CA ASN A 163 -25.92 1.84 -10.43
C ASN A 163 -25.73 1.42 -11.89
N LYS A 164 -24.70 0.61 -12.14
CA LYS A 164 -24.44 -0.06 -13.43
C LYS A 164 -24.77 -1.55 -13.30
N ARG A 165 -25.00 -2.22 -14.44
CA ARG A 165 -25.48 -3.63 -14.50
C ARG A 165 -24.81 -4.58 -13.48
N ASN A 166 -23.49 -4.52 -13.33
CA ASN A 166 -22.72 -5.38 -12.39
C ASN A 166 -21.89 -4.59 -11.37
N GLN A 167 -22.07 -3.27 -11.28
CA GLN A 167 -21.20 -2.41 -10.49
C GLN A 167 -22.01 -1.28 -9.84
N LEU A 168 -21.84 -1.11 -8.54
CA LEU A 168 -22.43 -0.03 -7.77
C LEU A 168 -21.31 0.94 -7.35
N ILE A 169 -21.37 2.16 -7.85
CA ILE A 169 -20.34 3.18 -7.63
C ILE A 169 -20.90 4.22 -6.66
N PHE A 170 -20.16 4.46 -5.58
CA PHE A 170 -20.43 5.54 -4.63
C PHE A 170 -19.38 6.63 -4.84
N ASN A 171 -19.80 7.79 -5.33
CA ASN A 171 -18.94 8.95 -5.54
C ASN A 171 -19.06 9.89 -4.35
N ILE A 172 -17.99 10.01 -3.58
CA ILE A 172 -17.92 10.82 -2.37
C ILE A 172 -17.40 12.21 -2.72
N GLN A 173 -18.17 13.23 -2.36
CA GLN A 173 -17.76 14.63 -2.43
C GLN A 173 -17.57 15.15 -1.00
N THR A 174 -16.39 15.71 -0.72
CA THR A 174 -16.05 16.29 0.59
C THR A 174 -14.92 17.30 0.44
N GLU A 175 -14.91 18.32 1.29
CA GLU A 175 -13.80 19.28 1.39
C GLU A 175 -12.57 18.66 2.06
N LYS A 176 -12.74 17.62 2.88
CA LYS A 176 -11.65 16.94 3.61
C LYS A 176 -11.29 15.60 2.98
N SER A 177 -11.06 15.60 1.66
CA SER A 177 -10.81 14.37 0.90
C SER A 177 -9.60 13.59 1.42
N GLY A 178 -8.50 14.26 1.78
CA GLY A 178 -7.30 13.62 2.35
C GLY A 178 -7.59 12.81 3.62
N LEU A 179 -8.50 13.27 4.48
CA LEU A 179 -8.90 12.56 5.70
C LEU A 179 -9.62 11.24 5.37
N ILE A 180 -10.49 11.24 4.35
CA ILE A 180 -11.29 10.07 3.95
C ILE A 180 -10.49 9.10 3.07
N ILE A 181 -9.52 9.59 2.32
CA ILE A 181 -8.54 8.76 1.62
C ILE A 181 -7.70 8.01 2.66
N GLY A 182 -7.13 8.75 3.62
CA GLY A 182 -6.18 8.23 4.59
C GLY A 182 -4.85 7.85 3.97
N LYS A 183 -3.86 7.51 4.82
CA LYS A 183 -2.52 7.14 4.34
C LYS A 183 -2.60 5.94 3.40
N HIS A 184 -2.13 6.12 2.16
CA HIS A 184 -2.16 5.11 1.09
C HIS A 184 -3.56 4.51 0.82
N GLY A 185 -4.62 5.30 1.03
CA GLY A 185 -5.99 4.88 0.70
C GLY A 185 -6.60 3.89 1.71
N LYS A 186 -5.98 3.69 2.88
CA LYS A 186 -6.46 2.71 3.89
C LYS A 186 -7.92 2.96 4.30
N ILE A 187 -8.31 4.22 4.47
CA ILE A 187 -9.64 4.57 4.98
C ILE A 187 -10.69 4.38 3.90
N ILE A 188 -10.47 4.89 2.69
CA ILE A 188 -11.39 4.68 1.58
C ILE A 188 -11.57 3.18 1.25
N ASN A 189 -10.50 2.39 1.36
CA ASN A 189 -10.58 0.94 1.18
C ASN A 189 -11.39 0.27 2.29
N ALA A 190 -11.23 0.68 3.54
CA ALA A 190 -12.03 0.19 4.66
C ALA A 190 -13.52 0.55 4.51
N LEU A 191 -13.81 1.79 4.11
CA LEU A 191 -15.17 2.24 3.79
C LEU A 191 -15.77 1.44 2.62
N GLN A 192 -14.97 1.08 1.62
CA GLN A 192 -15.44 0.26 0.51
C GLN A 192 -15.84 -1.15 0.97
N VAL A 193 -15.04 -1.77 1.84
CA VAL A 193 -15.39 -3.07 2.45
C VAL A 193 -16.68 -2.94 3.25
N LEU A 194 -16.81 -1.88 4.03
CA LEU A 194 -18.00 -1.62 4.82
C LEU A 194 -19.25 -1.44 3.95
N ALA A 195 -19.13 -0.67 2.86
CA ALA A 195 -20.17 -0.51 1.85
C ALA A 195 -20.56 -1.86 1.23
N GLN A 196 -19.57 -2.67 0.84
CA GLN A 196 -19.79 -4.01 0.28
C GLN A 196 -20.56 -4.91 1.26
N VAL A 197 -20.16 -4.94 2.53
CA VAL A 197 -20.85 -5.73 3.57
C VAL A 197 -22.28 -5.23 3.75
N LYS A 198 -22.50 -3.91 3.74
CA LYS A 198 -23.83 -3.34 3.95
C LYS A 198 -24.75 -3.57 2.76
N VAL A 199 -24.26 -3.46 1.52
CA VAL A 199 -25.02 -3.76 0.29
C VAL A 199 -25.44 -5.22 0.26
N HIS A 200 -24.55 -6.16 0.60
CA HIS A 200 -24.86 -7.59 0.62
C HIS A 200 -25.99 -7.98 1.60
N GLN A 201 -26.31 -7.13 2.59
CA GLN A 201 -27.46 -7.37 3.48
C GLN A 201 -28.79 -7.18 2.75
N TYR A 202 -28.83 -6.34 1.72
CA TYR A 202 -30.05 -5.92 1.03
C TYR A 202 -30.16 -6.47 -0.40
N ASP A 203 -29.01 -6.67 -1.07
CA ASP A 203 -28.91 -7.27 -2.39
C ASP A 203 -28.04 -8.53 -2.32
N ARG A 204 -28.63 -9.69 -2.66
CA ARG A 204 -27.90 -10.97 -2.73
C ARG A 204 -27.17 -11.18 -4.05
N ARG A 205 -27.35 -10.30 -5.02
CA ARG A 205 -26.61 -10.33 -6.27
C ARG A 205 -25.16 -9.93 -6.01
N ARG A 206 -24.24 -10.57 -6.73
CA ARG A 206 -22.81 -10.26 -6.69
C ARG A 206 -22.54 -9.00 -7.50
N GLN A 207 -22.88 -7.84 -6.95
CA GLN A 207 -22.46 -6.56 -7.52
C GLN A 207 -21.07 -6.19 -6.99
N SER A 208 -20.22 -5.65 -7.86
CA SER A 208 -18.93 -5.07 -7.46
C SER A 208 -19.19 -3.67 -6.90
N ILE A 209 -18.79 -3.41 -5.65
CA ILE A 209 -18.90 -2.08 -5.05
C ILE A 209 -17.58 -1.33 -5.24
N ILE A 210 -17.66 -0.09 -5.71
CA ILE A 210 -16.53 0.83 -5.81
C ILE A 210 -16.86 2.10 -5.05
N LEU A 211 -15.93 2.55 -4.20
CA LEU A 211 -15.93 3.89 -3.64
C LEU A 211 -14.90 4.74 -4.38
N ASN A 212 -15.34 5.93 -4.78
CA ASN A 212 -14.55 6.94 -5.46
C ASN A 212 -14.54 8.24 -4.66
N ILE A 213 -13.39 8.91 -4.66
CA ILE A 213 -13.23 10.25 -4.11
C ILE A 213 -12.35 11.05 -5.07
N GLY A 214 -12.97 11.98 -5.80
CA GLY A 214 -12.32 12.65 -6.92
C GLY A 214 -11.59 11.68 -7.87
N ASP A 215 -10.39 12.06 -8.27
CA ASP A 215 -9.45 11.34 -9.13
C ASP A 215 -8.30 10.67 -8.33
N TYR A 216 -8.53 10.35 -7.05
CA TYR A 216 -7.49 9.82 -6.16
C TYR A 216 -6.79 8.57 -6.73
N ARG A 217 -7.55 7.63 -7.31
CA ARG A 217 -6.98 6.37 -7.84
C ARG A 217 -6.02 6.63 -9.00
N ASP A 218 -6.37 7.53 -9.90
CA ASP A 218 -5.54 7.89 -11.06
C ASP A 218 -4.27 8.62 -10.59
N ARG A 219 -4.41 9.62 -9.71
CA ARG A 219 -3.27 10.32 -9.10
C ARG A 219 -2.34 9.35 -8.37
N ARG A 220 -2.92 8.40 -7.62
CA ARG A 220 -2.14 7.39 -6.87
C ARG A 220 -1.38 6.45 -7.79
N ALA A 221 -1.99 6.00 -8.88
CA ALA A 221 -1.31 5.17 -9.87
C ALA A 221 -0.10 5.88 -10.47
N THR A 222 -0.22 7.17 -10.82
CA THR A 222 0.91 7.98 -11.30
C THR A 222 2.03 8.09 -10.25
N VAL A 223 1.69 8.25 -8.98
CA VAL A 223 2.68 8.30 -7.89
C VAL A 223 3.41 6.96 -7.75
N LEU A 224 2.70 5.83 -7.77
CA LEU A 224 3.30 4.50 -7.69
C LEU A 224 4.23 4.20 -8.86
N GLU A 225 3.87 4.66 -10.06
CA GLU A 225 4.73 4.57 -11.25
C GLU A 225 6.02 5.38 -11.07
N GLN A 226 5.94 6.61 -10.57
CA GLN A 226 7.13 7.43 -10.30
C GLN A 226 8.05 6.83 -9.24
N ILE A 227 7.46 6.23 -8.19
CA ILE A 227 8.22 5.51 -7.15
C ILE A 227 8.96 4.34 -7.79
N ALA A 228 8.29 3.54 -8.60
CA ALA A 228 8.90 2.42 -9.32
C ALA A 228 10.05 2.91 -10.21
N GLU A 229 9.83 3.95 -11.02
CA GLU A 229 10.84 4.47 -11.94
C GLU A 229 12.10 4.97 -11.22
N ARG A 230 11.94 5.71 -10.10
CA ARG A 230 13.09 6.21 -9.33
C ARG A 230 13.83 5.08 -8.64
N THR A 231 13.11 4.15 -8.04
CA THR A 231 13.70 2.97 -7.40
C THR A 231 14.49 2.15 -8.41
N ALA A 232 13.94 1.95 -9.61
CA ALA A 232 14.63 1.27 -10.70
C ALA A 232 15.93 1.98 -11.09
N LYS A 233 15.88 3.30 -11.31
CA LYS A 233 17.07 4.09 -11.65
C LYS A 233 18.14 3.98 -10.57
N GLU A 234 17.74 4.00 -9.31
CA GLU A 234 18.65 3.90 -8.18
C GLU A 234 19.33 2.53 -8.09
N VAL A 235 18.55 1.46 -8.15
CA VAL A 235 19.05 0.07 -8.12
C VAL A 235 19.93 -0.21 -9.34
N LEU A 236 19.55 0.25 -10.54
CA LEU A 236 20.36 0.07 -11.75
C LEU A 236 21.68 0.81 -11.69
N ARG A 237 21.71 1.99 -11.06
CA ARG A 237 22.91 2.83 -10.91
C ARG A 237 23.85 2.28 -9.85
N THR A 238 23.33 1.91 -8.69
CA THR A 238 24.12 1.52 -7.50
C THR A 238 24.39 0.03 -7.43
N LYS A 239 23.57 -0.78 -8.10
CA LYS A 239 23.52 -2.25 -7.96
C LYS A 239 23.21 -2.72 -6.53
N GLN A 240 22.72 -1.83 -5.68
CA GLN A 240 22.30 -2.12 -4.30
C GLN A 240 20.79 -2.31 -4.25
N SER A 241 20.32 -3.14 -3.33
CA SER A 241 18.89 -3.31 -3.10
C SER A 241 18.28 -2.10 -2.41
N VAL A 242 17.07 -1.74 -2.81
CA VAL A 242 16.28 -0.66 -2.19
C VAL A 242 15.03 -1.28 -1.56
N VAL A 243 14.75 -0.86 -0.34
CA VAL A 243 13.55 -1.26 0.41
C VAL A 243 12.57 -0.09 0.41
N LEU A 244 11.35 -0.34 -0.05
CA LEU A 244 10.27 0.64 -0.02
C LEU A 244 9.57 0.64 1.34
N ASP A 245 8.82 1.70 1.63
CA ASP A 245 7.94 1.73 2.80
C ASP A 245 6.92 0.58 2.78
N PRO A 246 6.32 0.24 3.93
CA PRO A 246 5.20 -0.70 3.98
C PRO A 246 4.00 -0.22 3.15
N LEU A 247 3.56 -1.07 2.22
CA LEU A 247 2.50 -0.74 1.26
C LEU A 247 1.43 -1.83 1.25
N PRO A 248 0.14 -1.48 1.05
CA PRO A 248 -0.93 -2.45 0.85
C PRO A 248 -0.62 -3.42 -0.29
N SER A 249 -1.12 -4.65 -0.20
CA SER A 249 -0.90 -5.72 -1.20
C SER A 249 -1.13 -5.25 -2.64
N TYR A 250 -2.20 -4.49 -2.89
CA TYR A 250 -2.52 -3.94 -4.21
C TYR A 250 -1.46 -2.95 -4.73
N GLU A 251 -0.93 -2.07 -3.88
CA GLU A 251 0.11 -1.11 -4.27
C GLU A 251 1.44 -1.81 -4.54
N ARG A 252 1.83 -2.78 -3.70
CA ARG A 252 3.01 -3.62 -3.95
C ARG A 252 2.91 -4.35 -5.28
N LYS A 253 1.73 -4.89 -5.60
CA LYS A 253 1.48 -5.58 -6.88
C LYS A 253 1.58 -4.63 -8.07
N GLN A 254 1.10 -3.39 -7.96
CA GLN A 254 1.25 -2.38 -9.01
C GLN A 254 2.73 -2.02 -9.23
N ILE A 255 3.47 -1.71 -8.17
CA ILE A 255 4.91 -1.39 -8.27
C ILE A 255 5.68 -2.58 -8.85
N HIS A 256 5.40 -3.80 -8.39
CA HIS A 256 5.97 -5.03 -8.97
C HIS A 256 5.69 -5.12 -10.47
N ALA A 257 4.45 -4.86 -10.91
CA ALA A 257 4.08 -4.90 -12.33
C ALA A 257 4.72 -3.79 -13.17
N TYR A 258 5.04 -2.63 -12.58
CA TYR A 258 5.83 -1.59 -13.24
C TYR A 258 7.29 -2.03 -13.36
N LEU A 259 7.88 -2.50 -12.26
CA LEU A 259 9.29 -2.91 -12.19
C LEU A 259 9.60 -4.18 -12.98
N SER A 260 8.64 -5.09 -13.14
CA SER A 260 8.81 -6.33 -13.92
C SER A 260 9.07 -6.08 -15.41
N LYS A 261 8.80 -4.86 -15.90
CA LYS A 261 9.08 -4.43 -17.27
C LYS A 261 10.49 -3.89 -17.45
N VAL A 262 11.22 -3.65 -16.35
CA VAL A 262 12.57 -3.10 -16.36
C VAL A 262 13.58 -4.25 -16.31
N ASP A 263 14.47 -4.28 -17.29
CA ASP A 263 15.53 -5.28 -17.33
C ASP A 263 16.48 -5.16 -16.14
N HIS A 264 17.06 -6.28 -15.72
CA HIS A 264 18.00 -6.37 -14.59
C HIS A 264 17.42 -5.97 -13.23
N ILE A 265 16.10 -6.00 -13.07
CA ILE A 265 15.44 -5.77 -11.78
C ILE A 265 14.67 -7.02 -11.37
N GLU A 266 14.82 -7.39 -10.10
CA GLU A 266 14.00 -8.40 -9.42
C GLU A 266 13.34 -7.78 -8.20
N THR A 267 12.16 -8.28 -7.84
CA THR A 267 11.42 -7.74 -6.69
C THR A 267 10.70 -8.85 -5.94
N HIS A 268 10.65 -8.71 -4.62
CA HIS A 268 9.92 -9.62 -3.75
C HIS A 268 9.38 -8.85 -2.54
N SER A 269 8.31 -9.38 -1.93
CA SER A 269 7.69 -8.75 -0.77
C SER A 269 8.05 -9.49 0.52
N GLU A 270 8.62 -8.76 1.48
CA GLU A 270 9.02 -9.27 2.79
C GLU A 270 8.23 -8.64 3.94
N GLY A 271 8.21 -9.30 5.09
CA GLY A 271 7.43 -8.91 6.27
C GLY A 271 6.02 -9.49 6.30
N ARG A 272 5.20 -9.02 7.24
CA ARG A 272 3.79 -9.42 7.42
C ARG A 272 2.91 -8.19 7.38
N ASP A 273 1.74 -8.30 6.76
CA ASP A 273 0.77 -7.22 6.75
C ASP A 273 0.39 -6.85 8.21
N PRO A 274 0.26 -5.55 8.55
CA PRO A 274 0.27 -4.38 7.65
C PRO A 274 1.66 -3.80 7.33
N ASN A 275 2.73 -4.31 7.95
CA ASN A 275 4.11 -3.81 7.82
C ASN A 275 4.89 -4.49 6.68
N ARG A 276 4.19 -5.07 5.71
CA ARG A 276 4.79 -5.79 4.59
C ARG A 276 5.28 -4.79 3.54
N TYR A 277 6.53 -4.93 3.12
CA TYR A 277 7.20 -4.01 2.20
C TYR A 277 7.71 -4.71 0.94
N LEU A 278 8.09 -3.93 -0.07
CA LEU A 278 8.66 -4.42 -1.32
C LEU A 278 10.18 -4.17 -1.33
N VAL A 279 10.95 -5.22 -1.58
CA VAL A 279 12.39 -5.16 -1.82
C VAL A 279 12.61 -5.19 -3.32
N VAL A 280 13.47 -4.30 -3.82
CA VAL A 280 13.86 -4.19 -5.22
C VAL A 280 15.36 -4.43 -5.31
N GLU A 281 15.76 -5.43 -6.09
CA GLU A 281 17.14 -5.88 -6.20
C GLU A 281 17.64 -5.86 -7.64
N TYR A 282 18.96 -5.74 -7.79
CA TYR A 282 19.60 -5.83 -9.09
C TYR A 282 19.81 -7.30 -9.48
N LYS A 283 19.27 -7.69 -10.64
CA LYS A 283 19.46 -9.01 -11.22
C LYS A 283 20.62 -8.98 -12.22
N ALA A 284 21.69 -9.69 -11.86
CA ALA A 284 22.91 -9.83 -12.66
C ALA A 284 22.68 -10.58 -13.98
#